data_AF-A0AA43Q987-F1
#
_entry.id   AF-A0AA43Q987-F1
#
_cell.length_a   1.000
_cell.length_b   1.000
_cell.length_c   1.000
_cell.angle_alpha   90.00
_cell.angle_beta   90.00
_cell.angle_gamma   90.00
#
_symmetry.space_group_name_H-M   'P 1'
#
loop_
_entity.id
_entity.type
_entity.pdbx_description
1 polymer ?
#
loop_
_entity_poly.entity_id
_entity_poly.type
_entity_poly.pdbx_seq_one_letter_code
_entity_poly.pdbx_strand_id
1 'polypeptide(L)'
;MLINTLNSFVFKYIRFIEMLGVLMRIFSFSLVSWMGPESPFLFVWAFNTTDAVILSWCSILKKDSAYTLLNVFWIMVGIVGMLRASQISLADFKSVGLHFITQVMALVS
;
A
#
# COMPACT_ATOMS: atom_id res chain seq x y z
N MET A 1 6.92 14.86 18.78
CA MET A 1 7.73 15.91 18.10
C MET A 1 7.88 15.62 16.60
N LEU A 2 8.44 14.47 16.20
CA LEU A 2 8.61 14.08 14.79
C LEU A 2 7.32 14.14 13.95
N ILE A 3 6.22 13.54 14.42
CA ILE A 3 4.94 13.51 13.70
C ILE A 3 4.41 14.92 13.42
N ASN A 4 4.59 15.86 14.36
CA ASN A 4 4.11 17.23 14.23
C ASN A 4 4.94 18.00 13.20
N THR A 5 6.25 17.77 13.17
CA THR A 5 7.15 18.32 12.14
C THR A 5 6.78 17.78 10.75
N LEU A 6 6.57 16.47 10.62
CA LEU A 6 6.15 15.85 9.35
C LEU A 6 4.79 16.37 8.89
N ASN A 7 3.81 16.45 9.79
CA ASN A 7 2.51 17.01 9.48
C ASN A 7 2.61 18.46 9.01
N SER A 8 3.44 19.27 9.67
CA SER A 8 3.63 20.68 9.29
C SER A 8 4.29 20.81 7.91
N PHE A 9 5.26 19.94 7.61
CA PHE A 9 5.88 19.87 6.29
C PHE A 9 4.87 19.46 5.20
N VAL A 10 4.13 18.37 5.43
CA VAL A 10 3.13 17.88 4.47
C VAL A 10 2.05 18.93 4.26
N PHE A 11 1.57 19.57 5.32
CA PHE A 11 0.57 20.62 5.24
C PHE A 11 1.07 21.83 4.46
N LYS A 12 2.33 22.26 4.66
CA LYS A 12 2.95 23.37 3.93
C LYS A 12 3.02 23.13 2.42
N TYR A 13 3.29 21.89 2.00
CA TYR A 13 3.44 21.52 0.59
C TYR A 13 2.29 20.63 0.07
N ILE A 14 1.11 20.70 0.71
CA ILE A 14 0.05 19.71 0.54
C ILE A 14 -0.41 19.57 -0.91
N ARG A 15 -0.54 20.69 -1.63
CA ARG A 15 -0.95 20.69 -3.04
C ARG A 15 0.07 19.98 -3.94
N PHE A 16 1.37 20.19 -3.68
CA PHE A 16 2.42 19.55 -4.45
C PHE A 16 2.47 18.04 -4.18
N ILE A 17 2.43 17.65 -2.89
CA ILE A 17 2.46 16.25 -2.46
C ILE A 17 1.22 15.49 -2.96
N GLU A 18 0.05 16.13 -2.93
CA GLU A 18 -1.19 15.58 -3.48
C GLU A 18 -1.09 15.37 -4.99
N MET A 19 -0.62 16.38 -5.75
CA MET A 19 -0.41 16.24 -7.19
C MET A 19 0.60 15.14 -7.52
N LEU A 20 1.66 15.01 -6.73
CA LEU A 20 2.63 13.93 -6.87
C LEU A 20 1.93 12.56 -6.72
N GLY A 21 1.12 12.37 -5.67
CA GLY A 21 0.35 11.14 -5.48
C GLY A 21 -0.62 10.84 -6.63
N VAL A 22 -1.34 11.86 -7.12
CA VAL A 22 -2.24 11.72 -8.28
C VAL A 22 -1.48 11.31 -9.54
N LEU A 23 -0.32 11.91 -9.80
CA LEU A 23 0.51 11.55 -10.96
C LEU A 23 1.03 10.11 -10.86
N MET A 24 1.42 9.67 -9.65
CA MET A 24 1.81 8.28 -9.43
C MET A 24 0.67 7.31 -9.77
N ARG A 25 -0.55 7.64 -9.34
CA ARG A 25 -1.76 6.85 -9.64
C ARG A 25 -2.03 6.74 -11.13
N ILE A 26 -1.96 7.87 -11.84
CA ILE A 26 -2.16 7.92 -13.30
C ILE A 26 -1.10 7.09 -14.01
N PHE A 27 0.17 7.21 -13.60
CA PHE A 27 1.26 6.43 -14.16
C PHE A 27 1.04 4.92 -13.97
N SER A 28 0.72 4.48 -12.75
CA SER A 28 0.45 3.07 -12.44
C SER A 28 -0.68 2.49 -13.31
N PHE A 29 -1.82 3.18 -13.38
CA PHE A 29 -2.94 2.69 -14.19
C PHE A 29 -2.65 2.74 -15.69
N SER A 30 -1.93 3.77 -16.16
CA SER A 30 -1.53 3.86 -17.56
C SER A 30 -0.63 2.69 -17.95
N LEU A 31 0.37 2.38 -17.12
CA LEU A 31 1.31 1.28 -17.34
C LEU A 31 0.59 -0.07 -17.40
N VAL A 32 -0.34 -0.34 -16.46
CA VAL A 32 -1.17 -1.56 -16.48
C VAL A 32 -2.07 -1.61 -17.71
N SER A 33 -2.68 -0.48 -18.09
CA SER A 33 -3.56 -0.44 -19.26
C SER A 33 -2.82 -0.73 -20.58
N TRP A 34 -1.54 -0.36 -20.66
CA TRP A 34 -0.74 -0.53 -21.87
C TRP A 34 -0.11 -1.92 -21.97
N MET A 35 0.48 -2.40 -20.88
CA MET A 35 1.24 -3.65 -20.85
C MET A 35 0.38 -4.85 -20.44
N GLY A 36 -0.78 -4.62 -19.83
CA GLY A 36 -1.67 -5.69 -19.36
C GLY A 36 -0.94 -6.68 -18.44
N PRO A 37 -1.00 -7.99 -18.74
CA PRO A 37 -0.33 -9.03 -17.97
C PRO A 37 1.21 -8.91 -17.92
N GLU A 38 1.83 -8.28 -18.92
CA GLU A 38 3.28 -8.13 -19.01
C GLU A 38 3.82 -6.98 -18.14
N SER A 39 2.94 -6.22 -17.48
CA SER A 39 3.37 -5.16 -16.57
C SER A 39 4.18 -5.74 -15.40
N PRO A 40 5.20 -5.00 -14.89
CA PRO A 40 5.89 -5.35 -13.65
C PRO A 40 4.94 -5.21 -12.45
N PHE A 41 4.04 -6.20 -12.28
CA PHE A 41 2.87 -6.13 -11.40
C PHE A 41 3.23 -5.72 -9.97
N LEU A 42 4.29 -6.32 -9.40
CA LEU A 42 4.73 -6.02 -8.04
C LEU A 42 5.21 -4.56 -7.89
N PHE A 43 5.93 -4.03 -8.88
CA PHE A 43 6.35 -2.63 -8.89
C PHE A 43 5.15 -1.69 -8.98
N VAL A 44 4.20 -1.96 -9.89
CA VAL A 44 2.99 -1.15 -10.02
C VAL A 44 2.21 -1.10 -8.71
N TRP A 45 1.99 -2.25 -8.06
CA TRP A 45 1.28 -2.30 -6.80
C TRP A 45 2.02 -1.60 -5.66
N ALA A 46 3.35 -1.73 -5.58
CA ALA A 46 4.15 -1.00 -4.60
C ALA A 46 4.10 0.52 -4.82
N PHE A 47 4.23 0.96 -6.08
CA PHE A 47 4.15 2.37 -6.45
C PHE A 47 2.75 2.94 -6.18
N ASN A 48 1.70 2.18 -6.52
CA ASN A 48 0.32 2.54 -6.24
C ASN A 48 -0.03 2.58 -4.74
N THR A 49 0.53 1.66 -3.96
CA THR A 49 0.37 1.67 -2.50
C THR A 49 1.04 2.90 -1.89
N THR A 50 2.21 3.27 -2.40
CA THR A 50 2.94 4.48 -1.96
C THR A 50 2.12 5.74 -2.22
N ASP A 51 1.50 5.87 -3.39
CA ASP A 51 0.62 7.00 -3.68
C ASP A 51 -0.59 7.05 -2.74
N ALA A 52 -1.20 5.89 -2.47
CA ALA A 52 -2.36 5.80 -1.59
C ALA A 52 -2.02 6.19 -0.15
N VAL A 53 -0.82 5.87 0.35
CA VAL A 53 -0.32 6.34 1.66
C VAL A 53 -0.19 7.86 1.67
N ILE A 54 0.43 8.44 0.64
CA ILE A 54 0.62 9.89 0.51
C ILE A 54 -0.73 10.61 0.47
N LEU A 55 -1.65 10.15 -0.38
CA LEU A 55 -2.98 10.75 -0.53
C LEU A 55 -3.85 10.56 0.71
N SER A 56 -3.70 9.44 1.42
CA SER A 56 -4.33 9.24 2.74
C SER A 56 -3.83 10.28 3.74
N TRP A 57 -2.52 10.52 3.81
CA TRP A 57 -1.97 11.53 4.71
C TRP A 57 -2.49 12.94 4.38
N CYS A 58 -2.53 13.30 3.10
CA CYS A 58 -3.09 14.58 2.63
C CYS A 58 -4.58 14.73 2.94
N SER A 59 -5.39 13.70 2.69
CA SER A 59 -6.85 13.73 2.93
C SER A 59 -7.20 13.75 4.42
N ILE A 60 -6.45 13.04 5.27
CA ILE A 60 -6.60 13.09 6.72
C ILE A 60 -6.29 14.51 7.24
N LEU A 61 -5.19 15.13 6.79
CA LEU A 61 -4.86 16.51 7.18
C LEU A 61 -5.91 17.52 6.70
N LYS A 62 -6.53 17.29 5.54
CA LYS A 62 -7.63 18.12 5.01
C LYS A 62 -9.00 17.80 5.63
N LYS A 63 -9.10 16.77 6.48
CA LYS A 63 -10.37 16.25 7.05
C LYS A 63 -11.39 15.83 5.99
N ASP A 64 -10.91 15.30 4.86
CA ASP A 64 -11.76 14.78 3.79
C ASP A 64 -12.02 13.28 4.01
N SER A 65 -13.20 12.96 4.52
CA SER A 65 -13.57 11.58 4.90
C SER A 65 -13.73 10.66 3.68
N ALA A 66 -14.25 11.17 2.56
CA ALA A 66 -14.47 10.37 1.35
C ALA A 66 -13.13 9.95 0.75
N TYR A 67 -12.20 10.89 0.58
CA TYR A 67 -10.87 10.59 0.06
C TYR A 67 -10.01 9.82 1.06
N THR A 68 -10.19 10.03 2.36
CA THR A 68 -9.52 9.20 3.37
C THR A 68 -9.95 7.73 3.23
N LEU A 69 -11.25 7.47 3.18
CA LEU A 69 -11.78 6.11 3.01
C LEU A 69 -11.27 5.47 1.71
N LEU A 70 -11.36 6.19 0.60
CA LEU A 70 -10.92 5.71 -0.71
C LEU A 70 -9.43 5.35 -0.71
N ASN A 71 -8.57 6.24 -0.23
CA ASN A 71 -7.13 6.01 -0.29
C ASN A 71 -6.68 4.91 0.68
N VAL A 72 -7.27 4.84 1.88
CA VAL A 72 -7.02 3.75 2.82
C VAL A 72 -7.46 2.40 2.24
N PHE A 73 -8.62 2.35 1.56
CA PHE A 73 -9.04 1.17 0.83
C PHE A 73 -7.99 0.74 -0.21
N TRP A 74 -7.45 1.68 -0.99
CA TRP A 74 -6.41 1.40 -1.98
C TRP A 74 -5.10 0.89 -1.37
N ILE A 75 -4.73 1.32 -0.15
CA ILE A 75 -3.60 0.73 0.58
C ILE A 75 -3.85 -0.76 0.82
N MET A 76 -5.05 -1.13 1.27
CA MET A 76 -5.38 -2.54 1.53
C MET A 76 -5.38 -3.38 0.26
N VAL A 77 -5.97 -2.87 -0.82
CA VAL A 77 -5.94 -3.52 -2.13
C VAL A 77 -4.50 -3.65 -2.64
N GLY A 78 -3.67 -2.63 -2.42
CA GLY A 78 -2.26 -2.63 -2.78
C GLY A 78 -1.46 -3.74 -2.10
N ILE A 79 -1.67 -3.95 -0.80
CA ILE A 79 -1.07 -5.06 -0.05
C ILE A 79 -1.51 -6.41 -0.63
N VAL A 80 -2.81 -6.59 -0.88
CA VAL A 80 -3.33 -7.83 -1.49
C VAL A 80 -2.74 -8.04 -2.89
N GLY A 81 -2.63 -6.98 -3.69
CA GLY A 81 -2.03 -7.01 -5.02
C GLY A 81 -0.57 -7.45 -4.99
N MET A 82 0.23 -6.91 -4.06
CA MET A 82 1.62 -7.32 -3.87
C MET A 82 1.74 -8.78 -3.41
N LEU A 83 0.93 -9.23 -2.46
CA LEU A 83 0.92 -10.63 -1.99
C LEU A 83 0.59 -11.60 -3.12
N ARG A 84 -0.37 -11.25 -3.98
CA ARG A 84 -0.72 -12.06 -5.16
C ARG A 84 0.38 -12.05 -6.21
N ALA A 85 1.07 -10.92 -6.40
CA ALA A 85 2.15 -10.79 -7.36
C ALA A 85 3.46 -11.47 -6.90
N SER A 86 3.71 -11.54 -5.59
CA SER A 86 4.93 -12.10 -5.02
C SER A 86 4.96 -13.63 -5.00
N GLN A 87 3.96 -14.32 -5.59
CA GLN A 87 3.83 -15.79 -5.58
C GLN A 87 3.79 -16.39 -4.16
N ILE A 88 3.64 -15.58 -3.11
CA ILE A 88 3.40 -16.07 -1.75
C ILE A 88 1.98 -16.60 -1.74
N SER A 89 1.85 -17.91 -1.83
CA SER A 89 0.54 -18.54 -1.80
C SER A 89 -0.07 -18.35 -0.40
N LEU A 90 -1.38 -18.17 -0.33
CA LEU A 90 -2.12 -18.27 0.95
C LEU A 90 -1.87 -19.63 1.64
N ALA A 91 -1.42 -20.64 0.87
CA ALA A 91 -0.94 -21.91 1.37
C ALA A 91 0.41 -21.81 2.12
N ASP A 92 1.32 -20.91 1.71
CA ASP A 92 2.60 -20.68 2.39
C ASP A 92 2.40 -19.95 3.73
N PHE A 93 1.43 -19.03 3.80
CA PHE A 93 1.08 -18.40 5.07
C PHE A 93 0.45 -19.42 6.04
N LYS A 94 -0.40 -20.31 5.53
CA LYS A 94 -0.99 -21.41 6.31
C LYS A 94 0.08 -22.43 6.74
N SER A 95 1.07 -22.72 5.91
CA SER A 95 2.17 -23.64 6.23
C SER A 95 3.10 -23.05 7.28
N VAL A 96 3.44 -21.75 7.20
CA VAL A 96 4.22 -21.05 8.24
C VAL A 96 3.49 -21.09 9.59
N GLY A 97 2.18 -20.83 9.60
CA GLY A 97 1.38 -20.95 10.83
C GLY A 97 1.38 -22.37 11.41
N LEU A 98 1.27 -23.39 10.56
CA LEU A 98 1.29 -24.80 10.98
C LEU A 98 2.68 -25.24 11.47
N HIS A 99 3.75 -24.77 10.82
CA HIS A 99 5.13 -25.02 11.24
C HIS A 99 5.45 -24.34 12.58
N PHE A 100 4.93 -23.14 12.81
CA PHE A 100 5.05 -22.46 14.09
C PHE A 100 4.34 -23.23 15.22
N ILE A 101 3.10 -23.70 14.99
CA ILE A 101 2.35 -24.48 15.97
C ILE A 101 3.05 -25.81 16.29
N THR A 102 3.57 -26.51 15.29
CA THR A 102 4.28 -27.78 15.51
C THR A 102 5.60 -27.59 16.26
N GLN A 103 6.34 -26.51 16.00
CA GLN A 103 7.54 -26.17 16.77
C GLN A 103 7.22 -25.82 18.23
N VAL A 104 6.15 -25.05 18.47
CA VAL A 104 5.71 -24.72 19.84
C VAL A 104 5.27 -25.99 20.58
N MET A 105 4.49 -26.88 19.94
CA MET A 105 4.10 -28.14 20.58
C MET A 105 5.30 -29.04 20.86
N ALA A 106 6.29 -29.11 19.96
CA ALA A 106 7.53 -29.87 20.16
C ALA A 106 8.43 -29.30 21.27
N LEU A 107 8.25 -28.03 21.64
CA LEU A 107 9.00 -27.37 22.73
C LEU A 107 8.31 -27.53 24.09
N VAL A 108 7.02 -27.88 24.09
CA VAL A 108 6.19 -28.11 25.27
C VAL A 108 6.07 -29.60 25.62
N SER A 109 6.46 -30.50 24.71
CA SER A 109 6.63 -31.95 24.94
C SER A 109 8.02 -32.29 25.45
#